data_AF-A0A133ZZP2-F1
#
_entry.id   AF-A0A133ZZP2-F1
#
_cell.length_a   1.000
_cell.length_b   1.000
_cell.length_c   1.000
_cell.angle_alpha   90.00
_cell.angle_beta   90.00
_cell.angle_gamma   90.00
#
_symmetry.space_group_name_H-M   'P 1'
#
loop_
_entity.id
_entity.type
_entity.pdbx_description
1 polymer ?
#
loop_
_entity_poly.entity_id
_entity_poly.type
_entity_poly.pdbx_seq_one_letter_code
_entity_poly.pdbx_strand_id
1 'polypeptide(L)'
;RNSLFLKKERWKKIFSIFKRYCCVLQKDENDCGAACILTIAKQYNSIVKLRQISGTDKNGTNLAGMIKGLDYLGFDSKAVKVEDKKIDNSVSFPIIAHIQTTNNFLHYVVVHDLYLF
;
A
#
# COMPACT_ATOMS: atom_id res chain seq x y z
N ARG A 1 -4.12 21.13 -28.43
CA ARG A 1 -4.46 21.05 -26.98
C ARG A 1 -3.67 19.97 -26.21
N ASN A 2 -2.80 19.16 -26.84
CA ASN A 2 -2.10 18.03 -26.20
C ASN A 2 -0.78 18.39 -25.46
N SER A 3 -0.18 19.56 -25.72
CA SER A 3 1.14 19.90 -25.14
C SER A 3 1.10 20.19 -23.63
N LEU A 4 0.00 20.74 -23.12
CA LEU A 4 -0.18 21.01 -21.68
C LEU A 4 -0.35 19.73 -20.85
N PHE A 5 -0.96 18.69 -21.43
CA PHE A 5 -1.16 17.40 -20.77
C PHE A 5 0.17 16.64 -20.62
N LEU A 6 0.94 16.56 -21.71
CA LEU A 6 2.27 15.95 -21.73
C LEU A 6 3.25 16.68 -20.77
N LYS A 7 3.12 18.00 -20.63
CA LYS A 7 3.92 18.77 -19.67
C LYS A 7 3.52 18.44 -18.23
N LYS A 8 2.23 18.34 -17.90
CA LYS A 8 1.79 17.90 -16.55
C LYS A 8 2.24 16.49 -16.20
N GLU A 9 2.19 15.55 -17.14
CA GLU A 9 2.67 14.18 -16.89
C GLU A 9 4.19 14.12 -16.70
N ARG A 10 4.97 14.81 -17.54
CA ARG A 10 6.42 14.94 -17.35
C ARG A 10 6.76 15.53 -15.99
N TRP A 11 6.03 16.54 -15.54
CA TRP A 11 6.29 17.19 -14.24
C TRP A 11 5.91 16.30 -13.05
N LYS A 12 4.80 15.56 -13.11
CA LYS A 12 4.47 14.52 -12.12
C LYS A 12 5.56 13.44 -12.04
N LYS A 13 6.09 13.02 -13.20
CA LYS A 13 7.14 11.99 -13.31
C LYS A 13 8.47 12.47 -12.71
N ILE A 14 8.86 13.72 -12.96
CA ILE A 14 10.04 14.37 -12.35
C ILE A 14 9.87 14.45 -10.82
N PHE A 15 8.68 14.80 -10.34
CA PHE A 15 8.41 14.87 -8.90
C PHE A 15 8.38 13.47 -8.23
N SER A 16 7.92 12.43 -8.94
CA SER A 16 7.95 11.03 -8.49
C SER A 16 9.38 10.49 -8.33
N ILE A 17 10.32 10.89 -9.20
CA ILE A 17 11.74 10.47 -9.13
C ILE A 17 12.43 10.89 -7.82
N PHE A 18 12.02 12.00 -7.19
CA PHE A 18 12.57 12.46 -5.91
C PHE A 18 11.80 11.94 -4.69
N LYS A 19 10.76 11.14 -4.89
CA LYS A 19 9.92 10.62 -3.81
C LYS A 19 10.60 9.41 -3.18
N ARG A 20 10.96 9.52 -1.89
CA ARG A 20 11.48 8.38 -1.13
C ARG A 20 10.33 7.48 -0.69
N TYR A 21 10.32 6.24 -1.15
CA TYR A 21 9.37 5.24 -0.68
C TYR A 21 9.83 4.64 0.64
N CYS A 22 8.92 4.60 1.61
CA CYS A 22 9.17 3.91 2.86
C CYS A 22 8.87 2.42 2.68
N CYS A 23 9.64 1.55 3.33
CA CYS A 23 9.34 0.13 3.46
C CYS A 23 9.67 -0.30 4.89
N VAL A 24 8.72 -0.96 5.56
CA VAL A 24 8.92 -1.63 6.84
C VAL A 24 9.05 -3.12 6.55
N LEU A 25 10.16 -3.72 6.96
CA LEU A 25 10.40 -5.15 6.76
C LEU A 25 9.58 -5.96 7.77
N GLN A 26 9.01 -7.08 7.31
CA GLN A 26 8.35 -8.06 8.17
C GLN A 26 9.38 -8.72 9.10
N LYS A 27 8.94 -9.10 10.31
CA LYS A 27 9.79 -9.78 11.29
C LYS A 27 9.59 -11.28 11.24
N ASP A 28 8.33 -11.72 11.14
CA ASP A 28 7.96 -13.12 10.98
C ASP A 28 7.30 -13.37 9.61
N GLU A 29 7.20 -14.65 9.22
CA GLU A 29 6.61 -15.07 7.93
C GLU A 29 5.15 -14.60 7.75
N ASN A 30 4.41 -14.50 8.86
CA ASN A 30 3.00 -14.13 8.87
C ASN A 30 2.75 -12.61 9.00
N ASP A 31 3.81 -11.79 9.06
CA ASP A 31 3.71 -10.36 9.36
C ASP A 31 3.60 -9.45 8.12
N CYS A 32 3.52 -10.03 6.91
CA CYS A 32 3.51 -9.23 5.67
C CYS A 32 2.37 -8.19 5.64
N GLY A 33 1.18 -8.52 6.14
CA GLY A 33 0.05 -7.60 6.25
C GLY A 33 0.29 -6.46 7.26
N ALA A 34 0.81 -6.78 8.44
CA ALA A 34 1.17 -5.80 9.46
C ALA A 34 2.27 -4.85 8.95
N ALA A 35 3.30 -5.38 8.30
CA ALA A 35 4.38 -4.61 7.70
C ALA A 35 3.87 -3.62 6.64
N CYS A 36 2.87 -4.01 5.84
CA CYS A 36 2.22 -3.12 4.88
C CYS A 36 1.51 -1.94 5.56
N ILE A 37 0.73 -2.21 6.63
CA ILE A 37 0.04 -1.16 7.39
C ILE A 37 1.05 -0.19 8.01
N LEU A 38 2.13 -0.71 8.62
CA LEU A 38 3.20 0.10 9.19
C LEU A 38 3.87 0.99 8.14
N THR A 39 4.08 0.44 6.94
CA THR A 39 4.67 1.17 5.81
C THR A 39 3.79 2.34 5.38
N ILE A 40 2.48 2.13 5.20
CA ILE A 40 1.53 3.19 4.84
C ILE A 40 1.48 4.25 5.95
N ALA A 41 1.32 3.84 7.19
CA ALA A 41 1.25 4.75 8.33
C ALA A 41 2.52 5.61 8.46
N LYS A 42 3.71 5.03 8.23
CA LYS A 42 4.98 5.76 8.22
C LYS A 42 5.08 6.74 7.05
N GLN A 43 4.59 6.38 5.86
CA GLN A 43 4.58 7.27 4.71
C GLN A 43 3.68 8.51 4.92
N TYR A 44 2.57 8.34 5.64
CA TYR A 44 1.66 9.44 5.99
C TYR A 44 2.01 10.12 7.32
N ASN A 45 3.22 9.92 7.87
CA ASN A 45 3.69 10.49 9.13
C ASN A 45 2.74 10.29 10.33
N SER A 46 1.97 9.20 10.34
CA SER A 46 1.15 8.79 11.47
C SER A 46 2.02 8.08 12.52
N ILE A 47 3.07 8.78 13.00
CA ILE A 47 4.07 8.28 13.95
C ILE A 47 3.43 7.94 15.30
N VAL A 48 2.34 8.62 15.66
CA VAL A 48 1.72 8.57 16.98
C VAL A 48 0.93 7.26 17.25
N LYS A 49 0.46 6.56 16.21
CA LYS A 49 -0.40 5.36 16.40
C LYS A 49 0.27 4.02 16.09
N LEU A 50 1.49 4.01 15.54
CA LEU A 50 2.19 2.78 15.15
C LEU A 50 2.55 1.86 16.33
N ARG A 51 2.75 2.41 17.53
CA ARG A 51 3.06 1.63 18.74
C ARG A 51 1.87 0.84 19.30
N GLN A 52 0.63 1.19 18.98
CA GLN A 52 -0.56 0.50 19.50
C GLN A 52 -1.02 -0.67 18.61
N ILE A 53 -0.61 -0.70 17.34
CA ILE A 53 -1.11 -1.66 16.34
C ILE A 53 -0.24 -2.92 16.24
N SER A 54 0.98 -2.89 16.78
CA SER A 54 1.88 -4.04 16.83
C SER A 54 1.40 -5.19 17.73
N GLY A 55 0.18 -5.10 18.29
CA GLY A 55 -0.52 -6.21 18.92
C GLY A 55 -1.30 -7.01 17.89
N THR A 56 -0.61 -7.66 16.95
CA THR A 56 -1.25 -8.65 16.08
C THR A 56 -1.39 -9.97 16.84
N ASP A 57 -2.63 -10.49 16.86
CA ASP A 57 -2.99 -11.79 17.39
C ASP A 57 -2.32 -12.90 16.57
N LYS A 58 -2.03 -14.05 17.21
CA LYS A 58 -1.19 -15.16 16.71
C LYS A 58 -1.74 -15.89 15.48
N ASN A 59 -2.87 -15.45 14.94
CA ASN A 59 -3.47 -15.96 13.72
C ASN A 59 -3.35 -14.87 12.66
N GLY A 60 -2.57 -15.13 11.60
CA GLY A 60 -2.11 -14.16 10.61
C GLY A 60 -3.11 -13.09 10.13
N THR A 61 -2.58 -12.00 9.59
CA THR A 61 -3.37 -10.81 9.24
C THR A 61 -4.41 -11.12 8.15
N ASN A 62 -5.65 -11.39 8.55
CA ASN A 62 -6.76 -11.51 7.62
C ASN A 62 -7.16 -10.13 7.09
N LEU A 63 -7.76 -10.08 5.90
CA LEU A 63 -8.14 -8.84 5.22
C LEU A 63 -9.04 -7.95 6.10
N ALA A 64 -9.97 -8.55 6.84
CA ALA A 64 -10.85 -7.83 7.76
C ALA A 64 -10.09 -7.16 8.92
N GLY A 65 -9.05 -7.81 9.45
CA GLY A 65 -8.17 -7.28 10.47
C GLY A 65 -7.32 -6.12 9.93
N MET A 66 -6.91 -6.19 8.66
CA MET A 66 -6.20 -5.08 8.01
C MET A 66 -7.07 -3.83 7.89
N ILE A 67 -8.31 -3.98 7.41
CA ILE A 67 -9.28 -2.88 7.31
C ILE A 67 -9.49 -2.26 8.69
N LYS A 68 -9.79 -3.09 9.71
CA LYS A 68 -9.96 -2.61 11.09
C LYS A 68 -8.73 -1.85 11.62
N GLY A 69 -7.53 -2.34 11.32
CA GLY A 69 -6.28 -1.69 11.71
C GLY A 69 -6.07 -0.33 11.04
N LEU A 70 -6.42 -0.22 9.75
CA LEU A 70 -6.37 1.03 8.99
C LEU A 70 -7.45 2.01 9.45
N ASP A 71 -8.66 1.55 9.72
CA ASP A 71 -9.75 2.37 10.25
C ASP A 71 -9.38 2.93 11.64
N TYR A 72 -8.77 2.11 12.51
CA TYR A 72 -8.26 2.54 13.81
C TYR A 72 -7.16 3.63 13.67
N LEU A 73 -6.32 3.52 12.63
CA LEU A 73 -5.35 4.55 12.27
C LEU A 73 -6.01 5.84 11.79
N GLY A 74 -7.27 5.78 11.34
CA GLY A 74 -8.02 6.90 10.78
C GLY A 74 -7.93 6.98 9.26
N PHE A 75 -7.55 5.89 8.59
CA PHE A 75 -7.65 5.78 7.14
C PHE A 75 -9.05 5.32 6.75
N ASP A 76 -9.62 5.91 5.68
CA ASP A 76 -10.80 5.36 5.01
C ASP A 76 -10.33 4.24 4.07
N SER A 77 -10.50 2.99 4.51
CA SER A 77 -9.98 1.82 3.80
C SER A 77 -11.08 0.97 3.19
N LYS A 78 -10.91 0.57 1.92
CA LYS A 78 -11.83 -0.33 1.22
C LYS A 78 -11.05 -1.46 0.56
N ALA A 79 -11.49 -2.69 0.79
CA ALA A 79 -10.97 -3.83 0.07
C ALA A 79 -11.79 -4.08 -1.19
N VAL A 80 -11.10 -4.17 -2.33
CA VAL A 80 -11.70 -4.40 -3.64
C VAL A 80 -11.06 -5.63 -4.25
N LYS A 81 -11.87 -6.53 -4.81
CA LYS A 81 -11.41 -7.61 -5.67
C LYS A 81 -11.41 -7.10 -7.10
N VAL A 82 -10.27 -7.19 -7.78
CA VAL A 82 -10.14 -6.78 -9.18
C VAL A 82 -10.05 -8.04 -10.03
N GLU A 83 -10.93 -8.17 -11.02
CA GLU A 83 -10.96 -9.32 -11.95
C GLU A 83 -9.94 -9.15 -13.09
N ASP A 84 -9.76 -7.92 -13.56
CA ASP A 84 -8.77 -7.55 -14.56
C ASP A 84 -7.51 -6.95 -13.92
N LYS A 85 -6.33 -7.19 -14.49
CA LYS A 85 -5.07 -6.57 -14.04
C LYS A 85 -5.00 -5.05 -14.24
N LYS A 86 -6.08 -4.41 -14.71
CA LYS A 86 -6.13 -2.97 -15.00
C LYS A 86 -6.59 -2.22 -13.76
N ILE A 87 -5.63 -1.68 -13.03
CA ILE A 87 -5.86 -0.63 -12.04
C ILE A 87 -6.01 0.67 -12.83
N ASP A 88 -7.15 1.35 -12.68
CA ASP A 88 -7.40 2.63 -13.34
C ASP A 88 -6.84 3.80 -12.52
N ASN A 89 -6.93 5.01 -13.07
CA ASN A 89 -6.47 6.23 -12.41
C ASN A 89 -7.37 6.69 -11.25
N SER A 90 -8.40 5.93 -10.87
CA SER A 90 -9.30 6.27 -9.77
C SER A 90 -8.70 5.92 -8.39
N VAL A 91 -7.65 5.10 -8.39
CA VAL A 91 -7.01 4.61 -7.17
C VAL A 91 -5.95 5.58 -6.67
N SER A 92 -5.99 5.88 -5.37
CA SER A 92 -4.97 6.68 -4.69
C SER A 92 -3.86 5.79 -4.14
N PHE A 93 -2.60 6.11 -4.47
CA PHE A 93 -1.43 5.41 -3.94
C PHE A 93 -0.95 6.01 -2.60
N PRO A 94 -0.36 5.18 -1.71
CA PRO A 94 -0.03 3.76 -1.87
C PRO A 94 -1.23 2.84 -1.61
N ILE A 95 -1.23 1.66 -2.25
CA ILE A 95 -2.23 0.60 -2.01
C ILE A 95 -1.57 -0.65 -1.47
N ILE A 96 -2.34 -1.48 -0.76
CA ILE A 96 -1.92 -2.83 -0.37
C ILE A 96 -2.50 -3.83 -1.38
N ALA A 97 -1.64 -4.61 -2.02
CA ALA A 97 -2.02 -5.66 -2.95
C ALA A 97 -1.81 -7.03 -2.32
N HIS A 98 -2.81 -7.90 -2.45
CA HIS A 98 -2.69 -9.32 -2.13
C HIS A 98 -2.25 -10.05 -3.41
N ILE A 99 -1.08 -10.67 -3.38
CA ILE A 99 -0.47 -11.33 -4.53
C ILE A 99 -0.18 -12.80 -4.23
N GLN A 100 -0.12 -13.59 -5.29
CA GLN A 100 0.43 -14.94 -5.26
C GLN A 100 1.84 -14.89 -5.85
N THR A 101 2.83 -15.31 -5.07
CA THR A 101 4.22 -15.42 -5.52
C THR A 101 4.39 -16.62 -6.44
N THR A 102 5.53 -16.69 -7.15
CA THR A 102 5.88 -17.83 -8.03
C THR A 102 5.90 -19.18 -7.32
N ASN A 103 6.11 -19.17 -6.00
CA ASN A 103 6.18 -20.36 -5.17
C ASN A 103 4.83 -20.70 -4.52
N ASN A 104 3.71 -20.18 -5.04
CA ASN A 104 2.35 -20.35 -4.51
C ASN A 104 2.10 -19.80 -3.10
N PHE A 105 2.98 -18.94 -2.57
CA PHE A 105 2.70 -18.24 -1.30
C PHE A 105 1.83 -17.01 -1.54
N LEU A 106 0.81 -16.88 -0.71
CA LEU A 106 -0.01 -15.68 -0.59
C LEU A 106 0.75 -14.62 0.22
N HIS A 107 0.83 -13.40 -0.31
CA HIS A 107 1.64 -12.34 0.28
C HIS A 107 0.99 -10.97 0.08
N TYR A 108 1.18 -10.08 1.05
CA TYR A 108 0.76 -8.70 0.94
C TYR A 108 1.95 -7.80 0.63
N VAL A 109 1.77 -6.89 -0.33
CA VAL A 109 2.79 -5.92 -0.74
C VAL A 109 2.21 -4.51 -0.81
N VAL A 110 3.05 -3.50 -0.56
CA VAL A 110 2.67 -2.10 -0.78
C VAL A 110 3.10 -1.68 -2.19
N VAL A 111 2.13 -1.22 -2.98
CA VAL A 111 2.39 -0.61 -4.29
C VAL A 111 2.35 0.90 -4.10
N HIS A 112 3.48 1.58 -4.34
CA HIS A 112 3.59 3.01 -4.13
C HIS A 112 3.28 3.87 -5.36
N ASP A 113 3.42 3.31 -6.55
CA ASP A 113 3.16 3.99 -7.83
C ASP A 113 2.95 2.93 -8.93
N LEU A 114 2.22 3.28 -9.98
CA LEU A 114 2.09 2.47 -11.19
C LEU A 114 2.55 3.27 -12.41
N TYR A 115 3.45 2.68 -13.18
CA TYR A 115 3.83 3.21 -14.48
C TYR A 115 3.05 2.46 -15.55
N LEU A 116 2.00 3.11 -16.07
CA LEU A 116 1.38 2.68 -17.32
C LEU A 116 2.32 3.08 -18.46
N PHE A 117 2.77 2.08 -19.22
CA PHE A 117 3.54 2.27 -20.46
C PHE A 117 2.59 2.31 -21.67
#